data_AF-A0A0S3PUL7-F1
#
_entry.id   AF-A0A0S3PUL7-F1
#
_cell.length_a   1.000
_cell.length_b   1.000
_cell.length_c   1.000
_cell.angle_alpha   90.00
_cell.angle_beta   90.00
_cell.angle_gamma   90.00
#
_symmetry.space_group_name_H-M   'P 1'
#
loop_
_entity.id
_entity.type
_entity.pdbx_description
1 polymer ?
#
loop_
_entity_poly.entity_id
_entity_poly.type
_entity_poly.pdbx_seq_one_letter_code
_entity_poly.pdbx_strand_id
1 'polypeptide(L)'
;MATIEVGFMAFVAEGSPGIGAVRSVTRDKIVIYVENAGEFAVSLSAVRSVHDQKVILDPGKLEPKMLSAIGHAHDREDPNVAG
;
A
#
# COMPACT_ATOMS: atom_id res chain seq x y z
N MET A 1 1.36 15.01 -14.08
CA MET A 1 1.12 14.14 -12.90
C MET A 1 0.80 12.75 -13.43
N ALA A 2 1.45 11.71 -12.92
CA ALA A 2 1.13 10.34 -13.30
C ALA A 2 -0.26 9.96 -12.76
N THR A 3 -1.08 9.31 -13.58
CA THR A 3 -2.38 8.78 -13.19
C THR A 3 -2.21 7.48 -12.41
N ILE A 4 -3.01 7.28 -11.36
CA ILE A 4 -3.09 6.00 -10.65
C ILE A 4 -4.11 5.12 -11.36
N GLU A 5 -3.75 3.86 -11.59
CA GLU A 5 -4.62 2.89 -12.25
C GLU A 5 -4.81 1.64 -11.39
N VAL A 6 -5.90 0.92 -11.64
CA VAL A 6 -6.15 -0.39 -11.04
C VAL A 6 -5.03 -1.35 -11.43
N GLY A 7 -4.56 -2.14 -10.45
CA GLY A 7 -3.44 -3.06 -10.62
C GLY A 7 -2.07 -2.47 -10.26
N PHE A 8 -1.95 -1.15 -10.07
CA PHE A 8 -0.69 -0.57 -9.59
C PHE A 8 -0.36 -1.09 -8.18
N MET A 9 0.92 -1.32 -7.92
CA MET A 9 1.39 -1.81 -6.63
C MET A 9 1.55 -0.65 -5.64
N ALA A 10 1.02 -0.79 -4.44
CA ALA A 10 1.12 0.19 -3.37
C ALA A 10 2.30 -0.13 -2.44
N PHE A 11 2.95 0.92 -1.94
CA PHE A 11 4.10 0.85 -1.05
C PHE A 11 3.92 1.83 0.09
N VAL A 12 4.25 1.43 1.32
CA VAL A 12 4.11 2.30 2.50
C VAL A 12 5.14 3.44 2.54
N ALA A 13 6.31 3.24 1.92
CA ALA A 13 7.33 4.25 1.69
C ALA A 13 8.23 3.82 0.52
N GLU A 14 9.05 4.74 0.01
CA GLU A 14 10.04 4.41 -1.01
C GLU A 14 11.08 3.42 -0.46
N GLY A 15 11.46 2.42 -1.27
CA GLY A 15 12.36 1.35 -0.86
C GLY A 15 11.76 0.30 0.08
N SER A 16 10.49 0.45 0.48
CA SER A 16 9.77 -0.59 1.23
C SER A 16 9.26 -1.70 0.31
N PRO A 17 8.98 -2.90 0.84
CA PRO A 17 8.23 -3.93 0.12
C PRO A 17 6.82 -3.44 -0.28
N GLY A 18 6.29 -4.04 -1.35
CA GLY A 18 4.92 -3.80 -1.80
C GLY A 18 3.93 -4.35 -0.78
N ILE A 19 2.92 -3.55 -0.45
CA ILE A 19 1.91 -3.91 0.57
C ILE A 19 0.63 -4.46 -0.04
N GLY A 20 0.42 -4.27 -1.34
CA GLY A 20 -0.83 -4.62 -1.99
C GLY A 20 -1.00 -3.97 -3.36
N ALA A 21 -2.19 -4.14 -3.95
CA ALA A 21 -2.51 -3.60 -5.26
C ALA A 21 -3.75 -2.72 -5.23
N VAL A 22 -3.76 -1.68 -6.06
CA VAL A 22 -4.94 -0.84 -6.28
C VAL A 22 -6.06 -1.68 -6.91
N ARG A 23 -7.25 -1.66 -6.30
CA ARG A 23 -8.48 -2.31 -6.77
C ARG A 23 -9.48 -1.34 -7.37
N SER A 24 -9.48 -0.10 -6.89
CA SER A 24 -10.39 0.95 -7.37
C SER A 24 -9.75 2.32 -7.21
N VAL A 25 -10.09 3.23 -8.12
CA VAL A 25 -9.65 4.62 -8.11
C VAL A 25 -10.90 5.49 -8.23
N THR A 26 -11.05 6.43 -7.30
CA THR A 26 -12.13 7.42 -7.31
C THR A 26 -11.54 8.83 -7.32
N ARG A 27 -12.40 9.86 -7.30
CA ARG A 27 -11.96 11.26 -7.35
C ARG A 27 -11.09 11.68 -6.16
N ASP A 28 -11.35 11.11 -4.97
CA ASP A 28 -10.76 11.55 -3.70
C ASP A 28 -9.91 10.47 -3.00
N LYS A 29 -10.04 9.21 -3.41
CA LYS A 29 -9.39 8.06 -2.77
C LYS A 29 -9.13 6.91 -3.74
N ILE A 30 -8.23 6.03 -3.32
CA ILE A 30 -7.98 4.73 -3.93
C ILE A 30 -8.36 3.64 -2.94
N VAL A 31 -8.71 2.46 -3.45
CA VAL A 31 -8.86 1.26 -2.64
C VAL A 31 -7.68 0.35 -2.92
N ILE A 32 -6.97 -0.04 -1.88
CA ILE A 32 -5.82 -0.96 -1.95
C ILE A 32 -6.23 -2.27 -1.28
N TYR A 33 -6.05 -3.37 -1.98
CA TYR A 33 -6.15 -4.70 -1.40
C TYR A 33 -4.79 -5.12 -0.84
N VAL A 34 -4.72 -5.30 0.47
CA VAL A 34 -3.58 -5.83 1.21
C VAL A 34 -3.82 -7.32 1.45
N GLU A 35 -2.86 -8.15 1.03
CA GLU A 35 -3.01 -9.60 1.15
C GLU A 35 -3.17 -10.00 2.62
N ASN A 36 -4.08 -10.94 2.90
CA ASN A 36 -4.42 -11.41 4.25
C ASN A 36 -4.98 -10.35 5.22
N ALA A 37 -5.18 -9.11 4.77
CA ALA A 37 -5.77 -8.03 5.57
C ALA A 37 -7.01 -7.38 4.96
N GLY A 38 -7.23 -7.56 3.65
CA GLY A 38 -8.42 -7.08 2.94
C GLY A 38 -8.23 -5.70 2.31
N GLU A 39 -9.34 -5.00 2.08
CA GLU A 39 -9.35 -3.74 1.35
C GLU A 39 -9.31 -2.53 2.28
N PHE A 40 -8.51 -1.53 1.91
CA PHE A 40 -8.34 -0.27 2.62
C PHE A 40 -8.58 0.91 1.69
N ALA A 41 -9.45 1.82 2.09
CA ALA A 41 -9.64 3.09 1.40
C ALA A 41 -8.56 4.08 1.84
N VAL A 42 -7.80 4.61 0.89
CA VAL A 42 -6.70 5.54 1.13
C VAL A 42 -6.96 6.84 0.39
N SER A 43 -7.00 7.95 1.12
CA SER A 43 -7.16 9.28 0.51
C SER A 43 -6.00 9.60 -0.43
N LEU A 44 -6.29 10.27 -1.55
CA LEU A 44 -5.24 10.72 -2.47
C LEU A 44 -4.23 11.69 -1.80
N SER A 45 -4.63 12.37 -0.73
CA SER A 45 -3.74 13.19 0.10
C SER A 45 -2.64 12.40 0.82
N ALA A 46 -2.83 11.08 0.98
CA ALA A 46 -1.85 10.14 1.51
C ALA A 46 -0.93 9.55 0.43
N VAL A 47 -1.15 9.86 -0.86
CA VAL A 47 -0.24 9.47 -1.94
C VAL A 47 0.90 10.48 -2.03
N ARG A 48 2.12 10.00 -1.80
CA ARG A 48 3.35 10.80 -1.86
C ARG A 48 3.89 10.91 -3.28
N SER A 49 3.90 9.80 -4.03
CA SER A 49 4.40 9.76 -5.41
C SER A 49 3.78 8.60 -6.19
N VAL A 50 3.74 8.74 -7.52
CA VAL A 50 3.25 7.71 -8.45
C VAL A 50 4.19 7.65 -9.63
N HIS A 51 4.81 6.51 -9.86
CA HIS A 51 5.74 6.28 -10.97
C HIS A 51 5.97 4.78 -11.16
N ASP A 52 6.35 4.34 -12.37
CA ASP A 52 6.68 2.93 -12.65
C ASP A 52 5.60 1.92 -12.21
N GLN A 53 4.31 2.30 -12.34
CA GLN A 53 3.16 1.51 -11.85
C GLN A 53 3.18 1.25 -10.33
N LYS A 54 3.89 2.10 -9.58
CA LYS A 54 3.99 2.11 -8.13
C LYS A 54 3.27 3.33 -7.56
N VAL A 55 2.56 3.10 -6.46
CA VAL A 55 1.93 4.14 -5.65
C VAL A 55 2.64 4.18 -4.30
N ILE A 56 3.39 5.24 -4.05
CA ILE A 56 4.11 5.43 -2.80
C ILE A 56 3.21 6.23 -1.85
N LEU A 57 2.91 5.68 -0.68
CA LEU A 57 2.08 6.28 0.34
C LEU A 57 2.92 7.06 1.36
N ASP A 58 2.22 7.89 2.14
CA ASP A 58 2.73 8.55 3.33
C ASP A 58 2.16 7.86 4.58
N PRO A 59 2.96 7.13 5.37
CA PRO A 59 2.46 6.37 6.52
C PRO A 59 1.88 7.27 7.61
N GLY A 60 2.30 8.53 7.68
CA GLY A 60 1.78 9.51 8.64
C GLY A 60 0.34 9.96 8.33
N LYS A 61 -0.19 9.59 7.15
CA LYS A 61 -1.56 9.90 6.71
C LYS A 61 -2.43 8.66 6.55
N LEU A 62 -1.93 7.47 6.90
CA LEU A 62 -2.69 6.23 6.85
C LEU A 62 -3.43 5.99 8.16
N GLU A 63 -4.56 5.28 8.07
CA GLU A 63 -5.29 4.89 9.26
C GLU A 63 -4.48 3.85 10.08
N PRO A 64 -4.53 3.90 11.42
CA PRO A 64 -3.80 2.97 12.28
C PRO A 64 -4.06 1.49 11.96
N LYS A 65 -5.29 1.14 11.58
CA LYS A 65 -5.67 -0.22 11.19
C LYS A 65 -4.90 -0.72 9.97
N MET A 66 -4.67 0.15 8.98
CA MET A 66 -3.89 -0.18 7.79
C MET A 66 -2.41 -0.35 8.14
N LEU A 67 -1.87 0.52 9.00
CA LEU A 67 -0.48 0.40 9.48
C LEU A 67 -0.25 -0.92 10.23
N SER A 68 -1.18 -1.32 11.11
CA SER A 68 -1.11 -2.62 11.78
C SER A 68 -1.20 -3.79 10.80
N ALA A 69 -2.09 -3.71 9.82
CA ALA A 69 -2.23 -4.73 8.78
C ALA A 69 -0.94 -4.90 7.95
N ILE A 70 -0.31 -3.80 7.56
CA ILE A 70 0.98 -3.79 6.86
C ILE A 70 2.07 -4.43 7.74
N GLY A 71 2.15 -4.05 9.02
CA GLY A 71 3.10 -4.64 9.96
C GLY A 71 2.95 -6.16 10.09
N HIS A 72 1.72 -6.66 10.18
CA HIS A 72 1.44 -8.10 10.24
C HIS A 72 1.69 -8.85 8.92
N ALA A 73 1.54 -8.18 7.77
CA ALA A 73 1.86 -8.77 6.49
C ALA A 73 3.38 -9.01 6.35
N HIS A 74 4.21 -8.14 6.91
CA HIS A 74 5.67 -8.29 6.94
C HIS A 74 6.18 -9.24 8.03
N ASP A 75 5.49 -9.34 9.17
CA ASP A 75 5.81 -10.30 10.23
C ASP A 75 5.61 -11.77 9.79
N ARG A 76 4.80 -11.99 8.75
CA ARG A 76 4.56 -13.29 8.13
C ARG A 76 5.68 -13.77 7.20
N GLU A 77 6.75 -12.99 7.01
CA GLU A 77 7.99 -13.52 6.45
C GLU A 77 8.76 -14.18 7.59
N ASP A 78 8.55 -15.50 7.76
CA ASP A 78 9.18 -16.34 8.77
C ASP A 78 10.69 -16.03 8.95
N PRO A 79 11.19 -15.83 10.19
CA PRO A 79 12.63 -15.78 10.51
C PRO A 79 13.34 -17.15 10.35
N ASN A 80 12.81 -18.07 9.54
CA ASN A 80 13.36 -19.41 9.27
C ASN A 80 13.70 -19.63 7.79
N VAL A 81 14.41 -18.69 7.18
CA VAL A 81 15.45 -19.10 6.20
C VAL A 81 16.67 -19.48 7.02
N ALA A 82 16.68 -20.74 7.46
CA ALA A 82 17.88 -21.38 7.98
C ALA A 82 18.93 -21.40 6.85
N GLY A 83 20.03 -20.69 7.07
CA GLY A 83 21.31 -21.01 6.42
C GLY A 83 22.00 -22.18 7.11
#